data_AF-A0AAW2TTU7-F1
#
_entry.id   AF-A0AAW2TTU7-F1
#
_cell.length_a   1.000
_cell.length_b   1.000
_cell.length_c   1.000
_cell.angle_alpha   90.00
_cell.angle_beta   90.00
_cell.angle_gamma   90.00
#
_symmetry.space_group_name_H-M   'P 1'
#
loop_
_entity.id
_entity.type
_entity.pdbx_description
1 polymer ?
#
loop_
_entity_poly.entity_id
_entity_poly.type
_entity_poly.pdbx_seq_one_letter_code
_entity_poly.pdbx_strand_id
1 'polypeptide(L)'
;MGATENGSAAQPLKFLIYGRTGWIGGLLGKLCEAQKIDYVYGSGRLQNRASLEADIESAQPTHVFNAAGVTGRPNVDWCESHKVETIRTMLSAR
;
A
#
# COMPACT_ATOMS: atom_id res chain seq x y z
N MET A 1 -28.71 -3.06 21.41
CA MET A 1 -28.04 -4.38 21.57
C MET A 1 -27.00 -4.51 20.48
N GLY A 2 -25.74 -4.70 20.88
CA GLY A 2 -24.59 -5.10 20.03
C GLY A 2 -23.88 -3.94 19.31
N ALA A 3 -22.59 -3.64 19.53
CA ALA A 3 -21.60 -4.16 20.46
C ALA A 3 -20.54 -3.07 20.70
N THR A 4 -20.25 -2.83 21.98
CA THR A 4 -19.00 -2.35 22.60
C THR A 4 -17.98 -1.60 21.75
N GLU A 5 -17.85 -0.31 22.05
CA GLU A 5 -16.63 0.48 21.90
C GLU A 5 -15.45 -0.27 22.51
N ASN A 6 -14.36 -0.43 21.76
CA ASN A 6 -13.13 -1.03 22.29
C ASN A 6 -12.06 0.06 22.37
N GLY A 7 -11.84 0.54 23.60
CA GLY A 7 -10.80 1.47 23.94
C GLY A 7 -9.41 0.88 23.74
N SER A 8 -8.58 1.62 23.03
CA SER A 8 -7.23 1.96 23.47
C SER A 8 -7.13 3.46 23.23
N ALA A 9 -6.31 4.20 23.97
CA ALA A 9 -5.94 5.55 23.53
C ALA A 9 -5.13 5.37 22.22
N ALA A 10 -5.84 5.13 21.13
CA ALA A 10 -5.27 4.76 19.86
C ALA A 10 -4.56 5.99 19.36
N GLN A 11 -3.23 5.91 19.28
CA GLN A 11 -2.44 6.92 18.59
C GLN A 11 -3.12 7.19 17.23
N PRO A 12 -3.28 8.46 16.84
CA PRO A 12 -3.97 8.79 15.59
C PRO A 12 -3.37 7.99 14.44
N LEU A 13 -4.23 7.29 13.70
CA LEU A 13 -3.80 6.43 12.61
C LEU A 13 -3.27 7.29 11.47
N LYS A 14 -2.10 6.92 10.97
CA LYS A 14 -1.51 7.45 9.74
C LYS A 14 -1.04 6.34 8.83
N PHE A 15 -1.51 6.31 7.59
CA PHE A 15 -1.20 5.24 6.63
C PHE A 15 -0.26 5.71 5.53
N LEU A 16 0.74 4.88 5.21
CA LEU A 16 1.54 5.00 4.00
C LEU A 16 1.07 3.93 3.01
N ILE A 17 0.61 4.35 1.82
CA ILE A 17 0.00 3.45 0.84
C ILE A 17 0.87 3.41 -0.43
N TYR A 18 1.24 2.21 -0.88
CA TYR A 18 1.85 2.00 -2.21
C TYR A 18 0.80 1.46 -3.20
N GLY A 19 0.95 1.82 -4.48
CA GLY A 19 0.04 1.37 -5.53
C GLY A 19 -1.10 2.32 -5.86
N ARG A 20 -0.88 3.65 -5.76
CA ARG A 20 -1.88 4.71 -6.05
C ARG A 20 -2.65 4.51 -7.36
N THR A 21 -1.99 4.05 -8.43
CA THR A 21 -2.58 3.86 -9.75
C THR A 21 -3.36 2.56 -9.89
N GLY A 22 -3.29 1.67 -8.89
CA GLY A 22 -4.01 0.41 -8.84
C GLY A 22 -5.45 0.56 -8.34
N TRP A 23 -6.31 -0.39 -8.70
CA TRP A 23 -7.71 -0.38 -8.26
C TRP A 23 -7.83 -0.42 -6.73
N ILE A 24 -7.11 -1.33 -6.06
CA ILE A 24 -7.10 -1.44 -4.60
C ILE A 24 -6.48 -0.20 -3.96
N GLY A 25 -5.34 0.29 -4.47
CA GLY A 25 -4.68 1.47 -3.91
C GLY A 25 -5.54 2.74 -4.01
N GLY A 26 -6.27 2.92 -5.12
CA GLY A 26 -7.24 4.00 -5.26
C GLY A 26 -8.45 3.86 -4.34
N LEU A 27 -8.95 2.63 -4.11
CA LEU A 27 -10.04 2.37 -3.18
C LEU A 27 -9.63 2.66 -1.73
N LEU A 28 -8.42 2.27 -1.33
CA LEU A 28 -7.88 2.54 0.01
C LEU A 28 -7.82 4.05 0.30
N GLY A 29 -7.35 4.86 -0.65
CA GLY A 29 -7.33 6.32 -0.49
C GLY A 29 -8.72 6.90 -0.25
N LYS A 30 -9.71 6.51 -1.05
CA LYS A 30 -11.11 6.92 -0.87
C LYS A 30 -11.68 6.51 0.48
N LEU A 31 -11.34 5.32 0.97
CA LEU A 31 -11.76 4.84 2.29
C LEU A 31 -11.11 5.64 3.42
N CYS A 32 -9.83 6.02 3.28
CA CYS A 32 -9.15 6.86 4.24
C CYS A 32 -9.77 8.26 4.29
N GLU A 33 -10.08 8.85 3.14
CA GLU A 33 -10.79 10.13 3.04
C GLU A 33 -12.17 10.07 3.72
N ALA A 34 -12.96 9.03 3.42
CA ALA A 34 -14.30 8.86 3.99
C ALA A 34 -14.27 8.69 5.52
N GLN A 35 -13.24 8.03 6.05
CA GLN A 35 -13.06 7.78 7.48
C GLN A 35 -12.23 8.86 8.19
N LYS A 36 -11.76 9.89 7.47
CA LYS A 36 -10.87 10.95 7.98
C LYS A 36 -9.60 10.40 8.65
N ILE A 37 -9.02 9.37 8.04
CA ILE A 37 -7.73 8.80 8.46
C ILE A 37 -6.62 9.50 7.67
N ASP A 38 -5.59 9.97 8.36
CA ASP A 38 -4.44 10.58 7.71
C ASP A 38 -3.72 9.54 6.85
N TYR A 39 -3.42 9.89 5.60
CA TYR A 39 -2.72 8.98 4.71
C TYR A 39 -1.87 9.73 3.70
N VAL A 40 -0.84 9.05 3.19
CA VAL A 40 0.00 9.51 2.09
C VAL A 40 0.29 8.35 1.16
N TYR A 41 0.43 8.65 -0.13
CA TYR A 41 0.92 7.69 -1.11
C TYR A 41 2.44 7.73 -1.19
N GLY A 42 3.08 6.57 -1.08
CA GLY A 42 4.51 6.43 -1.31
C GLY A 42 4.87 6.71 -2.77
N SER A 43 6.01 7.39 -2.96
CA SER A 43 6.52 7.75 -4.27
C SER A 43 7.53 6.71 -4.80
N GLY A 44 8.14 5.96 -3.87
CA GLY A 44 9.13 4.94 -4.14
C GLY A 44 8.62 3.77 -4.97
N ARG A 45 9.49 3.27 -5.84
CA ARG A 45 9.36 1.93 -6.43
C ARG A 45 9.76 0.91 -5.36
N LEU A 46 8.98 -0.18 -5.20
CA LEU A 46 9.21 -1.15 -4.12
C LEU A 46 10.59 -1.82 -4.14
N GLN A 47 11.20 -1.91 -5.31
CA GLN A 47 12.57 -2.43 -5.48
C GLN A 47 13.67 -1.43 -5.08
N ASN A 48 13.34 -0.19 -4.75
CA ASN A 48 14.31 0.81 -4.31
C ASN A 48 14.16 1.04 -2.80
N ARG A 49 14.93 0.27 -2.03
CA ARG A 49 14.94 0.33 -0.57
C ARG A 49 15.16 1.74 -0.02
N ALA A 50 16.13 2.49 -0.56
CA ALA A 50 16.44 3.84 -0.08
C ALA A 50 15.25 4.81 -0.26
N SER A 51 14.49 4.66 -1.35
CA SER A 51 13.25 5.43 -1.54
C SER A 51 12.18 5.05 -0.54
N LEU A 52 12.04 3.77 -0.18
CA LEU A 52 11.07 3.34 0.83
C LEU A 52 11.44 3.85 2.23
N GLU A 53 12.72 3.81 2.58
CA GLU A 53 13.23 4.35 3.84
C GLU A 53 12.93 5.85 3.94
N ALA A 54 13.20 6.62 2.88
CA ALA A 54 12.87 8.04 2.82
C ALA A 54 11.36 8.33 2.92
N ASP A 55 10.53 7.53 2.23
CA ASP A 55 9.07 7.64 2.30
C ASP A 55 8.57 7.36 3.74
N ILE A 56 9.14 6.37 4.45
CA ILE A 56 8.78 6.03 5.83
C ILE A 56 9.23 7.12 6.80
N GLU A 57 10.47 7.62 6.67
CA GLU A 57 11.00 8.70 7.51
C GLU A 57 10.19 9.99 7.36
N SER A 58 9.84 10.35 6.12
CA SER A 58 9.06 11.55 5.83
C SER A 58 7.61 11.42 6.28
N ALA A 59 6.98 10.26 6.04
CA ALA A 59 5.58 10.05 6.36
C ALA A 59 5.34 9.79 7.85
N GLN A 60 6.30 9.22 8.58
CA GLN A 60 6.14 8.69 9.94
C GLN A 60 4.80 7.94 10.12
N PRO A 61 4.54 6.91 9.30
CA PRO A 61 3.25 6.22 9.33
C PRO A 61 3.15 5.30 10.54
N THR A 62 1.92 5.07 10.99
CA THR A 62 1.61 4.00 11.96
C THR A 62 1.54 2.64 11.28
N HIS A 63 1.11 2.60 10.02
CA HIS A 63 0.91 1.38 9.24
C HIS A 63 1.25 1.61 7.77
N VAL A 64 1.69 0.56 7.10
CA VAL A 64 2.01 0.59 5.66
C VAL A 64 1.11 -0.40 4.93
N PHE A 65 0.46 0.04 3.86
CA PHE A 65 -0.31 -0.81 2.94
C PHE A 65 0.43 -0.94 1.61
N ASN A 66 0.79 -2.16 1.24
CA ASN A 66 1.29 -2.46 -0.09
C ASN A 66 0.14 -2.95 -1.00
N ALA A 67 -0.34 -2.06 -1.86
CA ALA A 67 -1.27 -2.39 -2.94
C ALA A 67 -0.64 -2.15 -4.33
N ALA A 68 0.70 -2.09 -4.40
CA ALA A 68 1.40 -1.99 -5.66
C ALA A 68 1.37 -3.35 -6.37
N GLY A 69 1.15 -3.29 -7.69
CA GLY A 69 0.99 -4.48 -8.50
C GLY A 69 0.67 -4.08 -9.94
N VAL A 70 0.62 -5.07 -10.81
CA VAL A 70 0.19 -4.89 -12.20
C VAL A 70 -1.34 -4.78 -12.23
N THR A 71 -1.85 -3.78 -12.94
CA THR A 71 -3.30 -3.57 -13.12
C THR A 71 -3.80 -4.35 -14.33
N GLY A 72 -5.00 -4.94 -14.25
CA GLY A 72 -5.64 -5.67 -15.36
C GLY A 72 -6.02 -7.11 -15.01
N ARG A 73 -5.81 -8.05 -15.93
CA ARG A 73 -5.93 -9.51 -15.70
C ARG A 73 -4.55 -10.18 -15.65
N PRO A 74 -3.70 -9.89 -14.64
CA PRO A 74 -2.54 -10.74 -14.39
C PRO A 74 -3.06 -12.08 -13.87
N ASN A 75 -3.23 -13.05 -14.76
CA ASN A 75 -3.55 -14.44 -14.45
C ASN A 75 -2.27 -15.28 -14.49
N VAL A 76 -2.38 -16.57 -14.14
CA VAL A 76 -1.24 -17.52 -14.21
C VAL A 76 -0.58 -17.49 -15.61
N ASP A 77 -1.39 -17.40 -16.67
CA ASP A 77 -0.89 -17.33 -18.06
C ASP A 77 -0.07 -16.06 -18.33
N TRP A 78 -0.46 -14.93 -17.73
CA TRP A 78 0.28 -13.68 -17.82
C TRP A 78 1.64 -13.81 -17.12
N CYS A 79 1.68 -14.41 -15.92
CA CYS A 79 2.91 -14.65 -15.18
C CYS A 79 3.88 -15.59 -15.92
N GLU A 80 3.37 -16.58 -16.66
CA GLU A 80 4.22 -17.47 -17.48
C GLU A 80 4.92 -16.73 -18.61
N SER A 81 4.29 -15.71 -19.18
CA SER A 81 4.87 -14.90 -20.27
C SER A 81 5.69 -13.70 -19.77
N HIS A 82 5.48 -13.25 -18.53
CA HIS A 82 6.07 -12.01 -17.97
C HIS A 82 6.89 -12.26 -16.70
N LYS A 83 7.60 -13.39 -16.62
CA LYS A 83 8.32 -13.87 -15.42
C LYS A 83 9.20 -12.81 -14.75
N VAL A 84 9.97 -12.04 -15.54
CA VAL A 84 10.86 -10.99 -15.01
C VAL A 84 10.07 -9.84 -14.38
N GLU A 85 8.94 -9.44 -14.98
CA GLU A 85 8.08 -8.39 -14.45
C GLU A 85 7.33 -8.85 -13.20
N THR A 86 6.84 -10.10 -13.19
CA THR A 86 6.27 -10.74 -12.01
C THR A 86 7.27 -10.75 -10.85
N ILE A 87 8.51 -11.19 -11.09
CA ILE A 87 9.54 -11.20 -10.06
C ILE A 87 9.81 -9.77 -9.55
N ARG A 88 9.97 -8.79 -10.44
CA ARG A 88 10.29 -7.40 -10.05
C ARG A 88 9.18 -6.71 -9.28
N THR A 89 7.92 -6.92 -9.65
CA THR A 89 6.78 -6.19 -9.07
C THR A 89 6.19 -6.89 -7.84
N MET A 90 6.25 -8.23 -7.76
CA MET A 90 5.65 -8.99 -6.64
C MET A 90 6.67 -9.54 -5.64
N LEU A 91 7.86 -9.97 -6.08
CA LEU A 91 8.81 -10.71 -5.25
C LEU A 91 10.06 -9.91 -4.87
N SER A 92 10.49 -8.98 -5.72
CA SER A 92 11.80 -8.33 -5.57
C SER A 92 11.70 -7.08 -4.70
N ALA A 93 12.05 -7.26 -3.42
CA ALA A 93 12.29 -6.20 -2.45
C ALA A 93 13.73 -6.27 -1.90
N ARG A 94 14.71 -6.55 -2.76
CA ARG A 94 16.14 -6.61 -2.38
C ARG A 94 16.77 -5.23 -2.34
#